data_AF-A0A8T4R314-F1
#
_entry.id   AF-A0A8T4R314-F1
#
_cell.length_a   1.000
_cell.length_b   1.000
_cell.length_c   1.000
_cell.angle_alpha   90.00
_cell.angle_beta   90.00
_cell.angle_gamma   90.00
#
_symmetry.space_group_name_H-M   'P 1'
#
loop_
_entity.id
_entity.type
_entity.pdbx_description
1 polymer ?
#
loop_
_entity_poly.entity_id
_entity_poly.type
_entity_poly.pdbx_seq_one_letter_code
_entity_poly.pdbx_strand_id
1 'polypeptide(L)'
;MDERYINWQYEDGTAFHAHEVSVNFTPLQFVLDFKNITPRVDARTKTGPVFCVRHDVVVLEPFHVKRFHALLGEILDRYEKEFGKIKKPKAIEVLEEKQKDKKEEKEPTTYFG
;
A
#
# COMPACT_ATOMS: atom_id res chain seq x y z
N MET A 1 3.62 -28.33 -36.77
CA MET A 1 2.93 -27.19 -36.14
C MET A 1 4.02 -26.19 -35.82
N ASP A 2 4.03 -25.04 -36.48
CA ASP A 2 5.03 -24.00 -36.22
C ASP A 2 4.89 -23.48 -34.79
N GLU A 3 5.97 -23.63 -34.01
CA GLU A 3 6.15 -22.97 -32.72
C GLU A 3 6.28 -21.46 -32.99
N ARG A 4 5.14 -20.76 -32.99
CA ARG A 4 5.12 -19.31 -33.10
C ARG A 4 5.75 -18.72 -31.84
N TYR A 5 7.03 -18.35 -31.93
CA TYR A 5 7.71 -17.55 -30.92
C TYR A 5 7.03 -16.19 -30.84
N ILE A 6 6.31 -15.94 -29.74
CA ILE A 6 5.78 -14.62 -29.42
C ILE A 6 6.97 -13.79 -28.95
N ASN A 7 7.33 -12.77 -29.71
CA ASN A 7 8.37 -11.82 -29.34
C ASN A 7 7.76 -10.79 -28.38
N TRP A 8 8.18 -10.83 -27.11
CA TRP A 8 7.75 -9.87 -26.09
C TRP A 8 8.75 -8.71 -26.07
N GLN A 9 8.26 -7.48 -26.18
CA GLN A 9 9.05 -6.28 -25.91
C GLN A 9 8.60 -5.71 -24.56
N TYR A 10 9.57 -5.43 -23.70
CA TYR A 10 9.34 -4.83 -22.39
C TYR A 10 9.67 -3.34 -22.48
N GLU A 11 8.73 -2.50 -22.08
CA GLU A 11 8.99 -1.08 -21.82
C GLU A 11 9.11 -0.92 -20.31
N ASP A 12 10.34 -0.67 -19.84
CA ASP A 12 10.59 -0.49 -18.42
C ASP A 12 10.14 0.91 -17.99
N GLY A 13 9.03 0.97 -17.25
CA GLY A 13 8.61 2.18 -16.56
C GLY A 13 9.61 2.60 -15.49
N THR A 14 9.48 3.83 -14.97
CA THR A 14 10.30 4.27 -13.85
C THR A 14 9.96 3.47 -12.59
N ALA A 15 10.98 2.93 -11.91
CA ALA A 15 10.78 2.17 -10.67
C ALA A 15 10.00 2.98 -9.63
N PHE A 16 8.86 2.44 -9.19
CA PHE A 16 7.97 3.10 -8.25
C PHE A 16 8.08 2.44 -6.87
N HIS A 17 8.50 3.22 -5.87
CA HIS A 17 8.46 2.77 -4.47
C HIS A 17 7.16 3.22 -3.82
N ALA A 18 6.34 2.27 -3.37
CA ALA A 18 5.06 2.56 -2.72
C ALA A 18 5.20 2.47 -1.19
N HIS A 19 4.75 3.50 -0.48
CA HIS A 19 4.65 3.49 0.98
C HIS A 19 3.30 2.92 1.45
N GLU A 20 2.26 3.09 0.64
CA GLU A 20 0.91 2.64 0.94
C GLU A 20 0.29 2.04 -0.33
N VAL A 21 -0.55 1.02 -0.14
CA VAL A 21 -1.39 0.45 -1.19
C VAL A 21 -2.83 0.52 -0.74
N SER A 22 -3.68 1.17 -1.54
CA SER A 22 -5.13 1.18 -1.34
C SER A 22 -5.77 0.23 -2.35
N VAL A 23 -6.73 -0.58 -1.91
CA VAL A 23 -7.46 -1.50 -2.79
C VAL A 23 -8.93 -1.14 -2.81
N ASN A 24 -9.46 -0.88 -4.00
CA ASN A 24 -10.89 -0.71 -4.25
C ASN A 24 -11.36 -1.74 -5.26
N PHE A 25 -12.66 -2.06 -5.27
CA PHE A 25 -13.22 -2.97 -6.26
C PHE A 25 -14.62 -2.56 -6.68
N THR A 26 -14.94 -2.92 -7.92
CA THR A 26 -16.28 -3.00 -8.47
C THR A 26 -16.52 -4.46 -8.91
N PRO A 27 -17.75 -4.84 -9.27
CA PRO A 27 -18.01 -6.20 -9.77
C PRO A 27 -17.17 -6.59 -11.00
N LEU A 28 -16.67 -5.62 -11.77
CA LEU A 28 -15.93 -5.85 -13.02
C LEU A 28 -14.41 -5.71 -12.87
N GLN A 29 -13.94 -4.95 -11.89
CA GLN A 29 -12.53 -4.62 -11.77
C GLN A 29 -12.11 -4.34 -10.34
N PHE A 30 -10.85 -4.64 -10.05
CA PHE A 30 -10.14 -4.22 -8.87
C PHE A 30 -9.16 -3.12 -9.25
N VAL A 31 -9.01 -2.14 -8.38
CA VAL A 31 -8.11 -1.01 -8.53
C VAL A 31 -7.14 -1.04 -7.37
N LEU A 32 -5.86 -1.28 -7.68
CA LEU A 32 -4.74 -1.23 -6.76
C LEU A 32 -4.05 0.13 -6.96
N ASP A 33 -4.19 1.03 -5.98
CA ASP A 33 -3.59 2.36 -6.01
C ASP A 33 -2.35 2.39 -5.10
N PHE A 34 -1.17 2.47 -5.70
CA PHE A 34 0.11 2.53 -5.02
C PHE A 34 0.51 3.97 -4.80
N LYS A 35 0.66 4.39 -3.55
CA LYS A 35 0.96 5.77 -3.18
C LYS A 35 2.37 5.90 -2.63
N ASN A 36 3.08 6.90 -3.14
CA ASN A 36 4.36 7.35 -2.64
C ASN A 36 4.20 8.74 -2.03
N ILE A 37 4.16 8.78 -0.70
CA ILE A 37 4.11 10.01 0.09
C ILE A 37 5.53 10.38 0.53
N THR A 38 6.04 11.52 0.06
CA THR A 38 7.35 12.04 0.48
C THR A 38 7.21 13.41 1.11
N PRO A 39 7.68 13.62 2.36
CA PRO A 39 7.80 14.95 2.91
C PRO A 39 8.91 15.69 2.17
N ARG A 40 8.63 16.92 1.73
CA ARG A 40 9.61 17.84 1.16
C ARG A 40 9.76 19.04 2.07
N VAL A 41 11.01 19.42 2.31
CA VAL A 41 11.36 20.70 2.92
C VAL A 41 11.51 21.69 1.78
N ASP A 42 10.54 22.57 1.61
CA ASP A 42 10.63 23.68 0.67
C ASP A 42 11.14 24.92 1.41
N ALA A 43 12.27 25.45 0.98
CA ALA A 43 12.89 26.64 1.56
C ALA A 43 12.02 27.92 1.45
N ARG A 44 11.01 27.91 0.56
CA ARG A 44 10.07 29.02 0.37
C ARG A 44 8.86 28.95 1.29
N THR A 45 8.54 27.76 1.80
CA THR A 45 7.35 27.52 2.62
C THR A 45 7.71 27.68 4.10
N LYS A 46 7.33 28.81 4.69
CA LYS A 46 7.56 29.10 6.13
C LYS A 46 6.56 28.45 7.08
N THR A 47 5.57 27.72 6.55
CA THR A 47 4.37 27.27 7.28
C THR A 47 4.35 25.78 7.61
N GLY A 48 5.41 25.02 7.30
CA GLY A 48 5.55 23.62 7.70
C GLY A 48 5.97 22.68 6.56
N PRO A 49 6.07 21.37 6.84
CA PRO A 49 6.46 20.37 5.84
C PRO A 49 5.39 20.24 4.74
N VAL A 50 5.82 20.19 3.48
CA VAL A 50 4.94 19.97 2.31
C VAL A 50 5.00 18.48 1.95
N PHE A 51 3.84 17.82 1.86
CA PHE A 51 3.78 16.42 1.43
C PHE A 51 3.54 16.34 -0.07
N CYS A 52 4.42 15.64 -0.78
CA CYS A 52 4.24 15.30 -2.18
C CYS A 52 3.73 13.86 -2.28
N VAL A 53 2.56 13.69 -2.89
CA VAL A 53 1.96 12.39 -3.14
C VAL A 53 2.07 12.08 -4.63
N ARG A 54 2.67 10.94 -4.97
CA ARG A 54 2.61 10.33 -6.30
C ARG A 54 1.78 9.05 -6.20
N HIS A 55 1.00 8.76 -7.23
CA HIS A 55 0.20 7.54 -7.31
C HIS A 55 0.46 6.78 -8.61
N ASP A 56 0.44 5.46 -8.53
CA ASP A 56 0.49 4.57 -9.68
C ASP A 56 -0.64 3.54 -9.52
N VAL A 57 -1.50 3.42 -10.54
CA VAL A 57 -2.76 2.70 -10.43
C VAL A 57 -2.77 1.51 -11.37
N VAL A 58 -2.87 0.32 -10.78
CA VAL A 58 -3.00 -0.94 -11.52
C VAL A 58 -4.44 -1.43 -11.43
N VAL A 59 -5.07 -1.64 -12.59
CA VAL A 59 -6.43 -2.16 -12.70
C VAL A 59 -6.38 -3.61 -13.16
N LEU A 60 -7.07 -4.49 -12.44
CA LEU A 60 -7.11 -5.92 -12.70
C LEU A 60 -8.54 -6.43 -12.71
N GLU A 61 -8.85 -7.41 -13.55
CA GLU A 61 -10.13 -8.11 -13.47
C GLU A 61 -10.15 -9.07 -12.27
N PRO A 62 -11.34 -9.40 -11.70
CA PRO A 62 -11.46 -10.29 -10.54
C PRO A 62 -10.74 -11.63 -10.69
N PHE A 63 -10.77 -12.22 -11.90
CA PHE A 63 -10.08 -13.47 -12.17
C PHE A 63 -8.55 -13.34 -12.04
N HIS A 64 -7.99 -12.25 -12.57
CA HIS A 64 -6.56 -11.95 -12.49
C HIS A 64 -6.14 -11.64 -11.05
N VAL A 65 -6.97 -10.94 -10.28
CA VAL A 65 -6.70 -10.69 -8.85
C VAL A 65 -6.62 -11.98 -8.04
N LYS A 66 -7.50 -12.95 -8.31
CA LYS A 66 -7.44 -14.25 -7.62
C LYS A 66 -6.11 -14.97 -7.87
N ARG A 67 -5.59 -14.90 -9.09
CA ARG A 67 -4.28 -15.47 -9.44
C ARG A 67 -3.14 -14.67 -8.81
N PHE A 68 -3.21 -13.35 -8.84
CA PHE A 68 -2.25 -12.47 -8.18
C PHE A 68 -2.15 -12.76 -6.68
N HIS A 69 -3.27 -12.90 -5.98
CA HIS A 69 -3.31 -13.24 -4.55
C HIS A 69 -2.65 -14.59 -4.26
N ALA A 70 -2.94 -15.63 -5.06
CA ALA A 70 -2.34 -16.95 -4.88
C ALA A 70 -0.81 -16.90 -5.04
N LEU A 71 -0.32 -16.25 -6.11
CA LEU A 71 1.10 -16.10 -6.37
C LEU A 71 1.79 -15.28 -5.28
N LEU A 72 1.18 -14.18 -4.83
CA LEU A 72 1.74 -13.34 -3.78
C LEU A 72 1.85 -14.11 -2.46
N GLY A 73 0.84 -14.91 -2.12
CA GLY A 73 0.87 -15.77 -0.93
C GLY A 73 1.98 -16.82 -0.98
N GLU A 74 2.15 -17.51 -2.11
CA GLU A 74 3.22 -18.50 -2.28
C GLU A 74 4.63 -17.90 -2.13
N ILE A 75 4.83 -16.68 -2.64
CA ILE A 75 6.09 -15.95 -2.51
C ILE A 75 6.31 -15.48 -1.07
N LEU A 76 5.26 -15.00 -0.41
CA LEU A 76 5.32 -14.60 1.00
C LEU A 76 5.72 -15.79 1.89
N ASP A 77 5.08 -16.95 1.70
CA ASP A 77 5.38 -18.18 2.45
C ASP A 77 6.83 -18.63 2.26
N ARG A 78 7.36 -18.49 1.03
CA ARG A 78 8.76 -18.79 0.75
C ARG A 78 9.69 -17.82 1.48
N TYR A 79 9.39 -16.53 1.41
CA TYR A 79 10.15 -15.50 2.11
C TYR A 79 10.18 -15.76 3.62
N GLU A 80 9.04 -16.05 4.24
CA GLU A 80 8.98 -16.32 5.67
C GLU A 80 9.70 -17.60 6.09
N LYS A 81 9.76 -18.62 5.21
CA LYS A 81 10.56 -19.84 5.46
C LYS A 81 12.06 -19.55 5.44
N GLU A 82 12.52 -18.65 4.57
CA GLU A 82 13.94 -18.33 4.41
C GLU A 82 14.43 -17.29 5.42
N PHE A 83 13.66 -16.23 5.67
CA PHE A 83 14.07 -15.07 6.47
C PHE A 83 13.38 -15.00 7.84
N GLY A 84 12.45 -15.91 8.12
CA GLY A 84 11.63 -15.90 9.33
C GLY A 84 10.34 -15.10 9.16
N LYS A 85 9.42 -15.26 10.13
CA LYS A 85 8.10 -14.63 10.10
C LYS A 85 8.19 -13.11 10.13
N ILE A 86 7.39 -12.45 9.30
CA ILE A 86 7.27 -11.00 9.29
C ILE A 86 6.58 -10.59 10.59
N LYS A 87 7.29 -9.83 11.43
CA LYS A 87 6.75 -9.29 12.68
C LYS A 87 6.44 -7.82 12.54
N LYS A 88 5.38 -7.36 13.20
CA LYS A 88 5.13 -5.93 13.34
C LYS A 88 6.33 -5.26 14.03
N PRO A 89 6.81 -4.11 13.55
CA PRO A 89 7.79 -3.31 14.26
C PRO A 89 7.26 -2.87 15.62
N LYS A 90 8.05 -3.04 16.69
CA LYS A 90 7.69 -2.60 18.06
C LYS A 90 7.28 -1.13 18.13
N ALA A 91 7.85 -0.28 17.29
CA ALA A 91 7.49 1.14 17.21
C ALA A 91 6.02 1.36 16.81
N ILE A 92 5.47 0.49 15.95
CA ILE A 92 4.06 0.54 15.56
C ILE A 92 3.17 0.07 16.70
N GLU A 93 3.56 -0.98 17.43
CA GLU A 93 2.82 -1.49 18.59
C GLU A 93 2.66 -0.40 19.68
N VAL A 94 3.75 0.28 20.03
CA VAL A 94 3.74 1.39 21.00
C VAL A 94 2.89 2.58 20.52
N LEU A 95 2.86 2.84 19.21
CA LEU A 95 1.99 3.88 18.64
C LEU A 95 0.51 3.50 18.70
N GLU A 96 0.17 2.24 18.42
CA GLU A 96 -1.21 1.73 18.52
C GLU A 96 -1.74 1.80 19.96
N GLU A 97 -0.92 1.47 20.96
CA GLU A 97 -1.26 1.59 22.39
C GLU A 97 -1.57 3.05 22.77
N LYS A 98 -0.67 3.99 22.46
CA LYS A 98 -0.88 5.42 22.75
C LYS A 98 -2.10 6.02 22.07
N GLN A 99 -2.55 5.47 20.95
CA GLN A 99 -3.76 5.92 20.25
C GLN A 99 -5.04 5.40 20.89
N LYS A 100 -5.01 4.22 21.53
CA LYS A 100 -6.14 3.67 22.30
C LYS A 100 -6.36 4.48 23.57
N ASP A 101 -5.29 4.76 24.31
CA ASP A 101 -5.34 5.57 25.54
C ASP A 101 -5.96 6.96 25.28
N LYS A 102 -5.59 7.60 24.16
CA LYS A 102 -6.16 8.91 23.74
C LYS A 102 -7.61 8.88 23.27
N LYS A 103 -8.14 7.71 22.86
CA LYS A 103 -9.56 7.57 22.50
C LYS A 103 -10.43 7.42 23.74
N GLU A 104 -9.91 6.82 24.80
CA GLU A 104 -10.61 6.66 26.08
C GLU A 104 -10.70 7.99 26.86
N GLU A 105 -9.73 8.91 26.69
CA GLU A 105 -9.76 10.24 27.31
C GLU A 105 -10.75 11.24 26.68
N LYS A 106 -11.31 10.95 25.50
CA LYS A 106 -12.34 11.80 24.88
C LYS A 106 -13.73 11.37 25.32
N GLU A 107 -14.14 11.81 26.51
CA GLU A 107 -15.53 11.73 26.95
C GLU A 107 -16.49 12.37 25.91
N PRO A 108 -17.72 11.85 25.75
CA PRO A 108 -18.68 12.41 24.80
C PRO A 108 -19.06 13.84 25.24
N THR A 109 -18.76 14.83 24.39
CA THR A 109 -19.34 16.17 24.52
C THR A 109 -20.85 16.06 24.46
N THR A 110 -21.51 16.08 25.62
CA THR A 110 -22.96 16.19 25.73
C THR A 110 -23.37 17.56 25.23
N TYR A 111 -23.88 17.64 23.99
CA TYR A 111 -24.67 18.78 23.54
C TYR A 111 -26.03 18.69 24.23
N PHE A 112 -26.22 19.43 25.31
CA PHE A 112 -27.55 19.78 25.79
C PHE A 112 -28.07 20.95 24.93
N GLY A 113 -29.28 20.78 24.39
CA GLY A 113 -29.97 21.72 23.52
C GLY A 113 -30.55 22.94 24.23
#